data_AF-A0A1V0BGU9-F1
#
_entry.id   AF-A0A1V0BGU9-F1
#
_cell.length_a   1.000
_cell.length_b   1.000
_cell.length_c   1.000
_cell.angle_alpha   90.00
_cell.angle_beta   90.00
_cell.angle_gamma   90.00
#
_symmetry.space_group_name_H-M   'P 1'
#
loop_
_entity.id
_entity.type
_entity.pdbx_description
1 polymer ?
#
loop_
_entity_poly.entity_id
_entity_poly.type
_entity_poly.pdbx_seq_one_letter_code
_entity_poly.pdbx_strand_id
1 'polypeptide(L)'
;MQDDLFGADAPPPSTTPAAQSVRKSRGVQAVVPSEALLALAQAMPPQLRMGVSTWSYPGWDGLVWDGAYDPSVLSRKGLTALSQHPLMRTVCVDRSFWRPLSVEQYAQMAAQVPEDFRFVVKCPNVVTDALVRGEDGKGQQRNPVFLDGGLAVQQFVEPALQGLGSKLGVLVYQLSPLPWDMLSHTAPLYDLLASLLQATREALTQAPDVIVAVEVRDPLLLEEALVQVLKQHGATLCLGLHGKMPPIEQQLPMLRRLWPTPLVCRWNLNTAFGPFGYPVAQEKHQPFHEIRTPDPHTLAVLARTVKGITGAGQSAFVTISNDAEGCAPRSIQRLAEHLQALSMQAIQTPSR
;
A
#
# COMPACT_ATOMS: atom_id res chain seq x y z
N MET A 1 27.27 11.15 -10.45
CA MET A 1 27.03 11.51 -9.04
C MET A 1 25.57 11.22 -8.77
N GLN A 2 25.30 10.25 -7.89
CA GLN A 2 23.97 9.69 -7.63
C GLN A 2 23.36 10.44 -6.46
N ASP A 3 22.40 11.31 -6.74
CA ASP A 3 21.62 12.00 -5.71
C ASP A 3 20.67 11.04 -5.03
N ASP A 4 20.62 11.14 -3.70
CA ASP A 4 19.78 10.36 -2.79
C ASP A 4 18.29 10.57 -3.14
N LEU A 5 17.72 9.54 -3.78
CA LEU A 5 16.37 9.44 -4.33
C LEU A 5 15.29 9.18 -3.26
N PHE A 6 15.35 9.90 -2.13
CA PHE A 6 14.22 10.03 -1.21
C PHE A 6 13.61 11.40 -1.44
N GLY A 7 12.39 11.42 -1.98
CA GLY A 7 11.60 12.64 -2.01
C GLY A 7 11.60 13.26 -0.63
N ALA A 8 12.13 14.47 -0.56
CA ALA A 8 12.06 15.34 0.60
C ALA A 8 10.58 15.64 0.86
N ASP A 9 10.05 15.03 1.92
CA ASP A 9 9.04 15.61 2.81
C ASP A 9 8.95 14.76 4.09
N ALA A 10 10.12 14.58 4.71
CA ALA A 10 10.24 14.33 6.13
C ALA A 10 11.38 15.23 6.63
N PRO A 11 11.16 16.15 7.59
CA PRO A 11 12.27 16.93 8.15
C PRO A 11 13.30 15.96 8.76
N PRO A 12 14.61 16.24 8.65
CA PRO A 12 15.63 15.36 9.20
C PRO A 12 15.44 15.25 10.73
N PRO A 13 15.43 14.05 11.32
CA PRO A 13 15.41 13.92 12.77
C PRO A 13 16.76 14.40 13.31
N SER A 14 16.80 15.62 13.82
CA SER A 14 17.92 16.13 14.60
C SER A 14 17.80 15.63 16.04
N THR A 15 18.25 14.40 16.29
CA THR A 15 18.75 14.00 17.61
C THR A 15 19.77 12.89 17.43
N THR A 16 20.99 13.11 17.93
CA THR A 16 22.07 12.12 17.97
C THR A 16 21.78 11.11 19.08
N PRO A 17 21.60 9.80 18.81
CA PRO A 17 21.70 8.78 19.84
C PRO A 17 23.13 8.25 19.88
N ALA A 18 23.57 7.85 21.08
CA ALA A 18 24.90 7.33 21.35
C ALA A 18 25.32 6.22 20.37
N ALA A 19 26.56 6.31 19.87
CA ALA A 19 27.13 5.43 18.87
C ALA A 19 27.16 3.96 19.35
N GLN A 20 26.19 3.16 18.90
CA GLN A 20 26.31 1.71 18.88
C GLN A 20 26.94 1.28 17.55
N SER A 21 27.89 0.36 17.60
CA SER A 21 28.76 0.00 16.49
C SER A 21 27.98 -0.49 15.26
N VAL A 22 28.04 0.28 14.16
CA VAL A 22 27.48 -0.12 12.86
C VAL A 22 28.21 -1.36 12.34
N ARG A 23 27.52 -2.52 12.29
CA ARG A 23 28.06 -3.74 11.69
C ARG A 23 28.25 -3.54 10.19
N LYS A 24 29.50 -3.54 9.70
CA LYS A 24 29.85 -3.53 8.27
C LYS A 24 29.55 -4.89 7.62
N SER A 25 28.27 -5.22 7.43
CA SER A 25 27.84 -6.34 6.58
C SER A 25 27.61 -5.85 5.13
N ARG A 26 27.82 -6.73 4.13
CA ARG A 26 27.65 -6.38 2.70
C ARG A 26 26.19 -6.03 2.31
N GLY A 27 25.22 -6.33 3.17
CA GLY A 27 23.78 -6.03 3.01
C GLY A 27 23.04 -6.02 4.35
N VAL A 28 21.80 -5.53 4.35
CA VAL A 28 20.93 -5.49 5.55
C VAL A 28 20.57 -6.92 5.96
N GLN A 29 20.79 -7.26 7.22
CA GLN A 29 20.45 -8.58 7.77
C GLN A 29 19.00 -8.58 8.28
N ALA A 30 18.28 -9.68 8.05
CA ALA A 30 16.94 -9.87 8.61
C ALA A 30 17.03 -10.38 10.05
N VAL A 31 16.08 -9.98 10.89
CA VAL A 31 15.87 -10.63 12.18
C VAL A 31 15.48 -12.09 11.98
N VAL A 32 16.04 -12.98 12.81
CA VAL A 32 15.61 -14.38 12.87
C VAL A 32 14.21 -14.45 13.49
N PRO A 33 13.19 -14.94 12.78
CA PRO A 33 11.83 -15.01 13.30
C PRO A 33 11.73 -15.96 14.50
N SER A 34 10.90 -15.61 15.48
CA SER A 34 10.55 -16.53 16.58
C SER A 34 9.65 -17.66 16.09
N GLU A 35 9.65 -18.79 16.80
CA GLU A 35 8.75 -19.92 16.51
C GLU A 35 7.28 -19.50 16.54
N ALA A 36 6.90 -18.62 17.46
CA ALA A 36 5.53 -18.08 17.55
C ALA A 36 5.15 -17.26 16.30
N LEU A 37 6.06 -16.45 15.77
CA LEU A 37 5.82 -15.67 14.56
C LEU A 37 5.70 -16.57 13.32
N LEU A 38 6.53 -17.62 13.23
CA LEU A 38 6.43 -18.63 12.17
C LEU A 38 5.11 -19.38 12.22
N ALA A 39 4.68 -19.83 13.40
CA ALA A 39 3.40 -20.51 13.59
C ALA A 39 2.21 -19.59 13.24
N LEU A 40 2.28 -18.31 13.63
CA LEU A 40 1.28 -17.31 13.26
C LEU A 40 1.19 -17.12 11.75
N ALA A 41 2.33 -17.03 11.06
CA ALA A 41 2.37 -16.90 9.60
C ALA A 41 1.81 -18.12 8.88
N GLN A 42 2.12 -19.33 9.36
CA GLN A 42 1.58 -20.58 8.81
C GLN A 42 0.05 -20.69 8.94
N ALA A 43 -0.53 -20.04 9.94
CA ALA A 43 -1.98 -20.02 10.15
C ALA A 43 -2.71 -19.01 9.22
N MET A 44 -1.99 -18.17 8.48
CA MET A 44 -2.60 -17.16 7.61
C MET A 44 -3.11 -17.77 6.30
N PRO A 45 -4.24 -17.29 5.74
CA PRO A 45 -4.73 -17.76 4.46
C PRO A 45 -3.70 -17.55 3.34
N PRO A 46 -3.47 -18.51 2.44
CA PRO A 46 -2.47 -18.38 1.37
C PRO A 46 -2.79 -17.23 0.39
N GLN A 47 -4.07 -16.87 0.25
CA GLN A 47 -4.55 -15.75 -0.57
C GLN A 47 -4.28 -14.37 0.05
N LEU A 48 -3.97 -14.31 1.35
CA LEU A 48 -3.66 -13.07 2.04
C LEU A 48 -2.18 -12.71 1.86
N ARG A 49 -1.95 -11.48 1.39
CA ARG A 49 -0.64 -10.84 1.35
C ARG A 49 -0.71 -9.56 2.17
N MET A 50 -0.01 -9.57 3.30
CA MET A 50 0.20 -8.39 4.13
C MET A 50 1.59 -7.82 3.88
N GLY A 51 1.72 -6.51 4.05
CA GLY A 51 2.96 -5.79 3.77
C GLY A 51 2.95 -4.38 4.29
N VAL A 52 4.07 -3.69 4.05
CA VAL A 52 4.27 -2.29 4.44
C VAL A 52 4.11 -1.36 3.23
N SER A 53 3.80 -0.08 3.48
CA SER A 53 3.67 0.93 2.42
C SER A 53 5.01 1.44 1.87
N THR A 54 6.10 1.27 2.63
CA THR A 54 7.48 1.57 2.22
C THR A 54 8.46 0.86 3.16
N TRP A 55 9.75 0.82 2.82
CA TRP A 55 10.80 0.24 3.65
C TRP A 55 12.02 1.19 3.69
N SER A 56 12.28 1.76 4.85
CA SER A 56 13.51 2.52 5.10
C SER A 56 13.66 2.95 6.56
N TYR A 57 12.85 2.39 7.47
CA TYR A 57 12.74 2.89 8.84
C TYR A 57 13.76 2.21 9.75
N PRO A 58 14.70 2.97 10.36
CA PRO A 58 15.69 2.40 11.28
C PRO A 58 15.06 1.82 12.55
N GLY A 59 13.92 2.37 13.02
CA GLY A 59 13.24 1.87 14.21
C GLY A 59 12.64 0.48 14.09
N TRP A 60 12.77 -0.19 12.95
CA TRP A 60 12.43 -1.61 12.81
C TRP A 60 13.59 -2.55 13.16
N ASP A 61 14.68 -2.05 13.74
CA ASP A 61 15.69 -2.89 14.37
C ASP A 61 15.05 -3.82 15.42
N GLY A 62 15.41 -5.10 15.39
CA GLY A 62 14.82 -6.15 16.22
C GLY A 62 13.43 -6.62 15.74
N LEU A 63 12.82 -5.97 14.76
CA LEU A 63 11.52 -6.35 14.18
C LEU A 63 11.65 -6.89 12.76
N VAL A 64 12.47 -6.23 11.95
CA VAL A 64 12.73 -6.59 10.55
C VAL A 64 14.23 -6.67 10.30
N TRP A 65 15.01 -5.73 10.84
CA TRP A 65 16.47 -5.68 10.67
C TRP A 65 17.21 -6.22 11.88
N ASP A 66 18.26 -7.02 11.69
CA ASP A 66 19.19 -7.43 12.75
C ASP A 66 20.32 -6.40 12.90
N GLY A 67 19.97 -5.24 13.47
CA GLY A 67 20.88 -4.14 13.77
C GLY A 67 20.42 -2.78 13.26
N ALA A 68 21.12 -1.75 13.71
CA ALA A 68 20.91 -0.37 13.28
C ALA A 68 21.49 -0.10 11.89
N TYR A 69 20.65 0.40 11.00
CA TYR A 69 21.02 0.79 9.64
C TYR A 69 20.52 2.19 9.31
N ASP A 70 21.29 2.90 8.48
CA ASP A 70 20.89 4.19 7.94
C ASP A 70 19.70 4.04 6.95
N PRO A 71 18.73 4.98 6.92
CA PRO A 71 17.60 4.94 5.99
C PRO A 71 18.00 4.76 4.51
N SER A 72 19.09 5.38 4.06
CA SER A 72 19.56 5.27 2.67
C SER A 72 20.07 3.86 2.33
N VAL A 73 20.63 3.16 3.33
CA VAL A 73 21.04 1.75 3.20
C VAL A 73 19.81 0.85 3.19
N LEU A 74 18.86 1.09 4.09
CA LEU A 74 17.62 0.32 4.18
C LEU A 74 16.78 0.39 2.92
N SER A 75 16.60 1.57 2.32
CA SER A 75 15.81 1.63 1.08
C SER A 75 16.49 0.91 -0.08
N ARG A 76 17.82 1.02 -0.22
CA ARG A 76 18.54 0.39 -1.33
C ARG A 76 18.70 -1.12 -1.18
N LYS A 77 18.84 -1.62 0.05
CA LYS A 77 19.25 -3.01 0.33
C LYS A 77 18.36 -3.75 1.32
N GLY A 78 17.43 -3.07 1.97
CA GLY A 78 16.56 -3.63 3.00
C GLY A 78 15.46 -4.52 2.46
N LEU A 79 15.08 -4.40 1.18
CA LEU A 79 14.01 -5.23 0.61
C LEU A 79 14.30 -6.73 0.71
N THR A 80 15.57 -7.13 0.55
CA THR A 80 16.00 -8.53 0.74
C THR A 80 15.71 -9.01 2.16
N ALA A 81 16.00 -8.19 3.18
CA ALA A 81 15.72 -8.53 4.58
C ALA A 81 14.21 -8.48 4.90
N LEU A 82 13.50 -7.48 4.39
CA LEU A 82 12.05 -7.32 4.57
C LEU A 82 11.30 -8.55 4.07
N SER A 83 11.67 -9.04 2.89
CA SER A 83 11.01 -10.20 2.25
C SER A 83 11.21 -11.52 2.98
N GLN A 84 12.11 -11.58 3.97
CA GLN A 84 12.30 -12.74 4.84
C GLN A 84 11.36 -12.73 6.04
N HIS A 85 10.67 -11.61 6.33
CA HIS A 85 9.72 -11.54 7.43
C HIS A 85 8.48 -12.41 7.14
N PRO A 86 8.14 -13.43 7.97
CA PRO A 86 7.13 -14.44 7.63
C PRO A 86 5.73 -13.93 7.30
N LEU A 87 5.32 -12.81 7.90
CA LEU A 87 4.01 -12.19 7.63
C LEU A 87 4.01 -11.21 6.44
N MET A 88 5.16 -10.86 5.88
CA MET A 88 5.28 -9.84 4.84
C MET A 88 5.56 -10.47 3.48
N ARG A 89 4.49 -10.80 2.75
CA ARG A 89 4.53 -11.39 1.40
C ARG A 89 4.26 -10.37 0.29
N THR A 90 4.14 -9.08 0.66
CA THR A 90 3.99 -7.97 -0.28
C THR A 90 4.61 -6.69 0.28
N VAL A 91 4.82 -5.71 -0.61
CA VAL A 91 5.17 -4.33 -0.27
C VAL A 91 4.49 -3.38 -1.25
N CYS A 92 4.11 -2.19 -0.79
CA CYS A 92 3.73 -1.10 -1.68
C CYS A 92 4.98 -0.36 -2.15
N VAL A 93 5.12 -0.18 -3.46
CA VAL A 93 6.12 0.71 -4.06
C VAL A 93 5.46 2.07 -4.23
N ASP A 94 5.56 2.91 -3.20
CA ASP A 94 4.97 4.26 -3.21
C ASP A 94 5.91 5.31 -3.83
N ARG A 95 7.22 5.04 -3.91
CA ARG A 95 8.20 5.99 -4.51
C ARG A 95 7.93 6.33 -5.97
N SER A 96 7.24 5.43 -6.71
CA SER A 96 6.81 5.68 -8.09
C SER A 96 5.81 6.83 -8.20
N PHE A 97 5.13 7.18 -7.10
CA PHE A 97 4.17 8.29 -7.07
C PHE A 97 4.81 9.62 -7.48
N TRP A 98 6.04 9.89 -7.05
CA TRP A 98 6.73 11.15 -7.35
C TRP A 98 7.50 11.11 -8.66
N ARG A 99 7.98 9.93 -9.04
CA ARG A 99 8.76 9.73 -10.26
C ARG A 99 8.54 8.32 -10.80
N PRO A 100 8.09 8.17 -12.06
CA PRO A 100 8.04 6.87 -12.73
C PRO A 100 9.35 6.09 -12.59
N LEU A 101 9.25 4.78 -12.37
CA LEU A 101 10.41 3.89 -12.26
C LEU A 101 10.67 3.18 -13.58
N SER A 102 11.94 2.93 -13.88
CA SER A 102 12.33 2.18 -15.07
C SER A 102 12.13 0.66 -14.89
N VAL A 103 12.11 -0.06 -16.02
CA VAL A 103 12.06 -1.53 -16.05
C VAL A 103 13.18 -2.13 -15.21
N GLU A 104 14.40 -1.60 -15.30
CA GLU A 104 15.58 -2.09 -14.59
C GLU A 104 15.45 -1.90 -13.08
N GLN A 105 14.86 -0.79 -12.64
CA GLN A 105 14.63 -0.54 -11.21
C GLN A 105 13.61 -1.54 -10.64
N TYR A 106 12.55 -1.85 -11.39
CA TYR A 106 11.62 -2.90 -11.04
C TYR A 106 12.27 -4.29 -11.03
N ALA A 107 13.07 -4.62 -12.04
CA ALA A 107 13.80 -5.89 -12.11
C ALA A 107 14.78 -6.07 -10.94
N GLN A 108 15.46 -5.00 -10.54
CA GLN A 108 16.32 -5.02 -9.34
C GLN A 108 15.54 -5.27 -8.06
N MET A 109 14.30 -4.78 -7.93
CA MET A 109 13.44 -5.10 -6.79
C MET A 109 12.95 -6.55 -6.85
N ALA A 110 12.51 -7.02 -8.02
CA ALA A 110 12.05 -8.39 -8.21
C ALA A 110 13.13 -9.43 -7.88
N ALA A 111 14.39 -9.14 -8.18
CA ALA A 111 15.53 -10.00 -7.88
C ALA A 111 15.84 -10.13 -6.37
N GLN A 112 15.33 -9.22 -5.54
CA GLN A 112 15.61 -9.20 -4.10
C GLN A 112 14.60 -10.01 -3.27
N VAL A 113 13.52 -10.50 -3.88
CA VAL A 113 12.41 -11.13 -3.15
C VAL A 113 12.12 -12.56 -3.65
N PRO A 114 11.54 -13.43 -2.79
CA PRO A 114 11.13 -14.78 -3.16
C PRO A 114 10.11 -14.81 -4.31
N GLU A 115 9.96 -15.95 -4.97
CA GLU A 115 9.09 -16.11 -6.14
C GLU A 115 7.60 -15.90 -5.84
N ASP A 116 7.13 -16.25 -4.64
CA ASP A 116 5.73 -16.04 -4.22
C ASP A 116 5.44 -14.59 -3.76
N PHE A 117 6.47 -13.76 -3.59
CA PHE A 117 6.30 -12.37 -3.20
C PHE A 117 5.57 -11.60 -4.30
N ARG A 118 4.67 -10.70 -3.93
CA ARG A 118 3.96 -9.84 -4.89
C ARG A 118 4.13 -8.38 -4.53
N PHE A 119 4.23 -7.52 -5.53
CA PHE A 119 4.31 -6.08 -5.34
C PHE A 119 2.95 -5.43 -5.58
N VAL A 120 2.65 -4.43 -4.76
CA VAL A 120 1.64 -3.41 -5.02
C VAL A 120 2.39 -2.19 -5.56
N VAL A 121 2.05 -1.70 -6.74
CA VAL A 121 2.72 -0.55 -7.35
C VAL A 121 1.73 0.60 -7.47
N LYS A 122 2.11 1.77 -6.96
CA LYS A 122 1.29 2.96 -7.02
C LYS A 122 1.56 3.76 -8.29
N CYS A 123 0.50 4.18 -8.97
CA CYS A 123 0.59 5.00 -10.16
C CYS A 123 1.22 6.37 -9.85
N PRO A 124 2.11 6.89 -10.71
CA PRO A 124 2.66 8.25 -10.61
C PRO A 124 1.59 9.36 -10.56
N ASN A 125 1.87 10.41 -9.78
CA ASN A 125 0.99 11.56 -9.60
C ASN A 125 0.76 12.35 -10.91
N VAL A 126 1.69 12.29 -11.86
CA VAL A 126 1.52 12.89 -13.19
C VAL A 126 0.30 12.31 -13.93
N VAL A 127 -0.13 11.09 -13.59
CA VAL A 127 -1.36 10.49 -14.11
C VAL A 127 -2.52 10.71 -13.15
N THR A 128 -2.32 10.59 -11.83
CA THR A 128 -3.44 10.51 -10.86
C THR A 128 -3.69 11.76 -10.02
N ASP A 129 -3.00 12.86 -10.29
CA ASP A 129 -3.28 14.18 -9.72
C ASP A 129 -3.85 15.13 -10.77
N ALA A 130 -5.02 15.70 -10.50
CA ALA A 130 -5.65 16.66 -11.40
C ALA A 130 -4.93 18.02 -11.44
N LEU A 131 -3.97 18.23 -10.53
CA LEU A 131 -3.19 19.44 -10.40
C LEU A 131 -1.69 19.14 -10.47
N VAL A 132 -0.95 20.00 -11.16
CA VAL A 132 0.50 20.08 -11.00
C VAL A 132 0.77 20.81 -9.68
N ARG A 133 1.50 20.17 -8.77
CA ARG A 133 1.81 20.71 -7.45
C ARG A 133 3.17 21.38 -7.42
N GLY A 134 3.26 22.48 -6.70
CA GLY A 134 4.54 23.10 -6.34
C GLY A 134 5.26 22.32 -5.24
N GLU A 135 6.46 22.78 -4.89
CA GLU A 135 7.26 22.20 -3.80
C GLU A 135 6.56 22.29 -2.43
N ASP A 136 5.64 23.24 -2.23
CA ASP A 136 4.83 23.35 -1.01
C ASP A 136 3.59 22.43 -1.01
N GLY A 137 3.48 21.53 -2.00
CA GLY A 137 2.38 20.59 -2.16
C GLY A 137 1.07 21.21 -2.65
N LYS A 138 1.01 22.53 -2.88
CA LYS A 138 -0.20 23.20 -3.36
C LYS A 138 -0.34 23.03 -4.86
N GLY A 139 -1.57 22.84 -5.32
CA GLY A 139 -1.88 22.81 -6.73
C GLY A 139 -1.72 24.20 -7.36
N GLN A 140 -0.90 24.29 -8.40
CA GLN A 140 -0.60 25.54 -9.09
C GLN A 140 -1.40 25.69 -10.38
N GLN A 141 -1.55 24.59 -11.13
CA GLN A 141 -2.25 24.57 -12.42
C GLN A 141 -2.91 23.22 -12.67
N ARG A 142 -3.85 23.18 -13.61
CA ARG A 142 -4.45 21.92 -14.07
C ARG A 142 -3.40 21.04 -14.71
N ASN A 143 -3.49 19.75 -14.44
CA ASN A 143 -2.70 18.74 -15.12
C ASN A 143 -3.40 18.33 -16.44
N PRO A 144 -2.84 18.67 -17.61
CA PRO A 144 -3.48 18.37 -18.90
C PRO A 144 -3.47 16.89 -19.26
N VAL A 145 -2.64 16.09 -18.58
CA VAL A 145 -2.50 14.63 -18.81
C VAL A 145 -3.09 13.81 -17.65
N PHE A 146 -3.95 14.43 -16.83
CA PHE A 146 -4.67 13.73 -15.77
C PHE A 146 -5.52 12.59 -16.34
N LEU A 147 -5.32 11.38 -15.82
CA LEU A 147 -5.93 10.13 -16.26
C LEU A 147 -5.69 9.79 -17.74
N ASP A 148 -4.59 10.28 -18.32
CA ASP A 148 -4.19 9.88 -19.66
C ASP A 148 -3.80 8.38 -19.70
N GLY A 149 -4.56 7.58 -20.45
CA GLY A 149 -4.38 6.14 -20.54
C GLY A 149 -3.06 5.73 -21.21
N GLY A 150 -2.63 6.44 -22.24
CA GLY A 150 -1.38 6.15 -22.94
C GLY A 150 -0.16 6.40 -22.07
N LEU A 151 -0.17 7.53 -21.35
CA LEU A 151 0.89 7.89 -20.40
C LEU A 151 0.95 6.90 -19.24
N ALA A 152 -0.21 6.49 -18.71
CA ALA A 152 -0.27 5.46 -17.66
C ALA A 152 0.32 4.13 -18.13
N VAL A 153 0.00 3.70 -19.35
CA VAL A 153 0.58 2.47 -19.91
C VAL A 153 2.10 2.60 -20.02
N GLN A 154 2.59 3.66 -20.64
CA GLN A 154 4.01 3.88 -20.91
C GLN A 154 4.86 4.07 -19.64
N GLN A 155 4.38 4.82 -18.66
CA GLN A 155 5.18 5.23 -17.50
C GLN A 155 4.90 4.40 -16.23
N PHE A 156 3.85 3.59 -16.23
CA PHE A 156 3.43 2.85 -15.04
C PHE A 156 3.17 1.37 -15.31
N VAL A 157 2.27 1.02 -16.24
CA VAL A 157 1.85 -0.36 -16.45
C VAL A 157 2.96 -1.19 -17.08
N GLU A 158 3.50 -0.77 -18.24
CA GLU A 158 4.52 -1.53 -18.97
C GLU A 158 5.83 -1.66 -18.19
N PRO A 159 6.39 -0.61 -17.57
CA PRO A 159 7.63 -0.75 -16.81
C PRO A 159 7.48 -1.68 -15.61
N ALA A 160 6.34 -1.61 -14.90
CA ALA A 160 6.06 -2.49 -13.78
C ALA A 160 5.89 -3.93 -14.23
N LEU A 161 5.13 -4.17 -15.31
CA LEU A 161 4.88 -5.49 -15.84
C LEU A 161 6.17 -6.16 -16.33
N GLN A 162 6.97 -5.45 -17.13
CA GLN A 162 8.23 -5.98 -17.67
C GLN A 162 9.27 -6.22 -16.58
N GLY A 163 9.42 -5.28 -15.63
CA GLY A 163 10.45 -5.38 -14.61
C GLY A 163 10.10 -6.35 -13.48
N LEU A 164 8.83 -6.41 -13.05
CA LEU A 164 8.42 -7.30 -11.95
C LEU A 164 7.99 -8.69 -12.43
N GLY A 165 7.56 -8.83 -13.69
CA GLY A 165 7.07 -10.09 -14.25
C GLY A 165 5.96 -10.70 -13.40
N SER A 166 6.10 -12.00 -13.07
CA SER A 166 5.16 -12.77 -12.23
C SER A 166 4.96 -12.20 -10.82
N LYS A 167 5.87 -11.33 -10.36
CA LYS A 167 5.82 -10.71 -9.02
C LYS A 167 4.98 -9.43 -9.00
N LEU A 168 4.47 -8.93 -10.12
CA LEU A 168 3.49 -7.85 -10.10
C LEU A 168 2.14 -8.39 -9.60
N GLY A 169 1.65 -7.90 -8.46
CA GLY A 169 0.36 -8.33 -7.89
C GLY A 169 -0.76 -7.33 -8.12
N VAL A 170 -0.50 -6.05 -7.86
CA VAL A 170 -1.51 -5.00 -7.88
C VAL A 170 -0.97 -3.71 -8.48
N LEU A 171 -1.75 -3.08 -9.35
CA LEU A 171 -1.57 -1.70 -9.81
C LEU A 171 -2.63 -0.82 -9.12
N VAL A 172 -2.20 0.21 -8.40
CA VAL A 172 -3.09 1.11 -7.66
C VAL A 172 -3.09 2.51 -8.29
N TYR A 173 -4.24 2.92 -8.81
CA TYR A 173 -4.52 4.28 -9.22
C TYR A 173 -5.11 5.05 -8.04
N GLN A 174 -4.25 5.70 -7.25
CA GLN A 174 -4.70 6.58 -6.18
C GLN A 174 -4.95 7.99 -6.72
N LEU A 175 -6.23 8.34 -6.85
CA LEU A 175 -6.64 9.70 -7.22
C LEU A 175 -6.35 10.64 -6.04
N SER A 176 -5.50 11.63 -6.29
CA SER A 176 -5.26 12.73 -5.35
C SER A 176 -6.55 13.53 -5.10
N PRO A 177 -6.63 14.29 -3.99
CA PRO A 177 -7.71 15.24 -3.76
C PRO A 177 -8.05 16.08 -5.00
N LEU A 178 -9.30 16.00 -5.46
CA LEU A 178 -9.75 16.68 -6.67
C LEU A 178 -10.22 18.11 -6.39
N PRO A 179 -10.08 19.02 -7.37
CA PRO A 179 -10.71 20.33 -7.37
C PRO A 179 -12.25 20.24 -7.28
N TRP A 180 -12.86 21.24 -6.65
CA TRP A 180 -14.30 21.24 -6.38
C TRP A 180 -15.17 21.16 -7.65
N ASP A 181 -14.78 21.84 -8.72
CA ASP A 181 -15.48 21.81 -10.02
C ASP A 181 -15.56 20.40 -10.63
N MET A 182 -14.57 19.54 -10.36
CA MET A 182 -14.59 18.14 -10.79
C MET A 182 -15.45 17.29 -9.85
N LEU A 183 -15.42 17.58 -8.53
CA LEU A 183 -16.25 16.89 -7.55
C LEU A 183 -17.74 17.24 -7.68
N SER A 184 -18.06 18.45 -8.15
CA SER A 184 -19.45 18.86 -8.42
C SER A 184 -19.98 18.30 -9.75
N HIS A 185 -19.10 17.82 -10.63
CA HIS A 185 -19.44 17.26 -11.95
C HIS A 185 -18.60 16.02 -12.24
N THR A 186 -18.96 14.89 -11.63
CA THR A 186 -18.15 13.65 -11.66
C THR A 186 -18.28 12.84 -12.95
N ALA A 187 -19.29 13.10 -13.81
CA ALA A 187 -19.47 12.32 -15.04
C ALA A 187 -18.25 12.37 -16.00
N PRO A 188 -17.71 13.56 -16.38
CA PRO A 188 -16.49 13.62 -17.18
C PRO A 188 -15.27 12.95 -16.53
N LEU A 189 -15.16 13.00 -15.19
CA LEU A 189 -14.10 12.31 -14.46
C LEU A 189 -14.20 10.78 -14.66
N TYR A 190 -15.41 10.23 -14.65
CA TYR A 190 -15.63 8.80 -14.86
C TYR A 190 -15.38 8.36 -16.30
N ASP A 191 -15.63 9.21 -17.29
CA ASP A 191 -15.28 8.92 -18.69
C ASP A 191 -13.75 8.85 -18.88
N LEU A 192 -13.01 9.76 -18.24
CA LEU A 192 -11.55 9.72 -18.20
C LEU A 192 -11.04 8.46 -17.48
N LEU A 193 -11.62 8.13 -16.33
CA LEU A 193 -11.26 6.94 -15.58
C LEU A 193 -11.55 5.65 -16.38
N ALA A 194 -12.69 5.58 -17.07
CA ALA A 194 -13.02 4.45 -17.94
C ALA A 194 -11.99 4.28 -19.05
N SER A 195 -11.62 5.37 -19.73
CA SER A 195 -10.62 5.36 -20.80
C SER A 195 -9.25 4.89 -20.30
N LEU A 196 -8.82 5.37 -19.12
CA LEU A 196 -7.60 4.94 -18.44
C LEU A 196 -7.63 3.44 -18.12
N LEU A 197 -8.72 2.96 -17.52
CA LEU A 197 -8.85 1.55 -17.12
C LEU A 197 -8.94 0.63 -18.33
N GLN A 198 -9.59 1.05 -19.41
CA GLN A 198 -9.61 0.32 -20.68
C GLN A 198 -8.19 0.13 -21.23
N ALA A 199 -7.42 1.23 -21.37
CA ALA A 199 -6.03 1.16 -21.83
C ALA A 199 -5.15 0.28 -20.92
N THR A 200 -5.37 0.37 -19.60
CA THR A 200 -4.68 -0.47 -18.62
C THR A 200 -4.98 -1.96 -18.85
N ARG A 201 -6.25 -2.30 -19.10
CA ARG A 201 -6.66 -3.69 -19.32
C ARG A 201 -6.14 -4.25 -20.64
N GLU A 202 -6.11 -3.45 -21.69
CA GLU A 202 -5.49 -3.82 -22.97
C GLU A 202 -4.00 -4.14 -22.79
N ALA A 203 -3.25 -3.31 -22.06
CA ALA A 203 -1.84 -3.55 -21.75
C ALA A 203 -1.61 -4.81 -20.89
N LEU A 204 -2.59 -5.22 -20.08
CA LEU A 204 -2.52 -6.40 -19.21
C LEU A 204 -3.06 -7.69 -19.84
N THR A 205 -3.31 -7.72 -21.16
CA THR A 205 -3.88 -8.89 -21.84
C THR A 205 -3.09 -10.19 -21.56
N GLN A 206 -1.76 -10.10 -21.43
CA GLN A 206 -0.87 -11.24 -21.14
C GLN A 206 -0.63 -11.48 -19.64
N ALA A 207 -1.24 -10.68 -18.77
CA ALA A 207 -1.14 -10.77 -17.32
C ALA A 207 -2.50 -10.49 -16.65
N PRO A 208 -3.54 -11.28 -16.97
CA PRO A 208 -4.91 -11.01 -16.51
C PRO A 208 -5.08 -11.12 -14.99
N ASP A 209 -4.17 -11.81 -14.31
CA ASP A 209 -4.17 -11.97 -12.85
C ASP A 209 -3.72 -10.71 -12.09
N VAL A 210 -3.14 -9.72 -12.78
CA VAL A 210 -2.76 -8.44 -12.16
C VAL A 210 -4.02 -7.69 -11.77
N ILE A 211 -4.16 -7.43 -10.46
CA ILE A 211 -5.28 -6.69 -9.90
C ILE A 211 -5.09 -5.21 -10.22
N VAL A 212 -6.10 -4.59 -10.82
CA VAL A 212 -6.16 -3.14 -10.99
C VAL A 212 -7.11 -2.59 -9.93
N ALA A 213 -6.61 -1.68 -9.10
CA ALA A 213 -7.38 -1.09 -8.02
C ALA A 213 -7.38 0.44 -8.12
N VAL A 214 -8.52 1.06 -7.84
CA VAL A 214 -8.66 2.51 -7.77
C VAL A 214 -8.87 2.93 -6.33
N GLU A 215 -8.07 3.86 -5.86
CA GLU A 215 -8.17 4.44 -4.52
C GLU A 215 -8.56 5.91 -4.65
N VAL A 216 -9.62 6.34 -3.97
CA VAL A 216 -10.04 7.75 -3.97
C VAL A 216 -9.62 8.44 -2.68
N ARG A 217 -9.46 9.77 -2.74
CA ARG A 217 -9.17 10.64 -1.58
C ARG A 217 -10.29 11.63 -1.27
N ASP A 218 -11.43 11.50 -1.96
CA ASP A 218 -12.60 12.33 -1.77
C ASP A 218 -13.82 11.43 -1.54
N PRO A 219 -14.50 11.52 -0.38
CA PRO A 219 -15.66 10.69 -0.06
C PRO A 219 -16.81 10.81 -1.05
N LEU A 220 -16.96 11.97 -1.71
CA LEU A 220 -18.00 12.22 -2.72
C LEU A 220 -17.91 11.28 -3.93
N LEU A 221 -16.73 10.71 -4.20
CA LEU A 221 -16.54 9.74 -5.28
C LEU A 221 -16.99 8.32 -4.91
N LEU A 222 -17.35 8.06 -3.64
CA LEU A 222 -17.89 6.77 -3.21
C LEU A 222 -19.37 6.65 -3.55
N GLU A 223 -19.65 6.64 -4.85
CA GLU A 223 -21.00 6.60 -5.41
C GLU A 223 -21.17 5.47 -6.45
N GLU A 224 -22.41 5.32 -6.94
CA GLU A 224 -22.78 4.29 -7.92
C GLU A 224 -21.90 4.29 -9.16
N ALA A 225 -21.67 5.48 -9.73
CA ALA A 225 -20.99 5.62 -11.01
C ALA A 225 -19.56 5.07 -10.95
N LEU A 226 -18.84 5.28 -9.83
CA LEU A 226 -17.53 4.68 -9.61
C LEU A 226 -17.63 3.14 -9.65
N VAL A 227 -18.60 2.54 -8.96
CA VAL A 227 -18.79 1.08 -8.96
C VAL A 227 -19.03 0.55 -10.37
N GLN A 228 -19.84 1.23 -11.18
CA GLN A 228 -20.11 0.82 -12.56
C GLN A 228 -18.85 0.86 -13.43
N VAL A 229 -18.08 1.96 -13.37
CA VAL A 229 -16.83 2.09 -14.12
C VAL A 229 -15.83 1.01 -13.73
N LEU A 230 -15.64 0.77 -12.43
CA LEU A 230 -14.73 -0.27 -11.94
C LEU A 230 -15.15 -1.65 -12.43
N LYS A 231 -16.44 -2.00 -12.27
CA LYS A 231 -16.97 -3.30 -12.68
C LYS A 231 -16.84 -3.53 -14.18
N GLN A 232 -17.15 -2.52 -15.00
CA GLN A 232 -17.06 -2.60 -16.45
C GLN A 232 -15.64 -2.90 -16.95
N HIS A 233 -14.62 -2.38 -16.27
CA HIS A 233 -13.21 -2.55 -16.65
C HIS A 233 -12.48 -3.57 -15.76
N GLY A 234 -13.22 -4.40 -15.02
CA GLY A 234 -12.69 -5.45 -14.15
C GLY A 234 -11.78 -4.94 -13.04
N ALA A 235 -11.83 -3.66 -12.67
CA ALA A 235 -11.06 -3.08 -11.58
C ALA A 235 -11.79 -3.25 -10.23
N THR A 236 -11.04 -3.13 -9.12
CA THR A 236 -11.59 -3.14 -7.76
C THR A 236 -11.43 -1.78 -7.07
N LEU A 237 -12.16 -1.59 -5.97
CA LEU A 237 -11.97 -0.47 -5.07
C LEU A 237 -10.82 -0.79 -4.11
N CYS A 238 -9.80 0.06 -4.07
CA CYS A 238 -8.83 0.05 -3.00
C CYS A 238 -9.42 0.77 -1.78
N LEU A 239 -9.60 0.05 -0.66
CA LEU A 239 -10.01 0.64 0.60
C LEU A 239 -8.87 1.50 1.16
N GLY A 240 -9.00 2.82 1.03
CA GLY A 240 -8.06 3.78 1.58
C GLY A 240 -8.43 4.15 3.01
N LEU A 241 -7.74 3.58 3.99
CA LEU A 241 -7.95 3.92 5.40
C LEU A 241 -7.10 5.15 5.73
N HIS A 242 -7.78 6.28 5.85
CA HIS A 242 -7.18 7.61 5.93
C HIS A 242 -8.15 8.58 6.60
N GLY A 243 -7.65 9.57 7.35
CA GLY A 243 -8.49 10.57 8.04
C GLY A 243 -9.33 11.50 7.15
N LYS A 244 -9.21 11.39 5.82
CA LYS A 244 -10.05 12.10 4.83
C LYS A 244 -11.19 11.23 4.28
N MET A 245 -11.07 9.91 4.42
CA MET A 245 -12.04 8.95 3.92
C MET A 245 -12.99 8.51 5.04
N PRO A 246 -14.21 8.05 4.70
CA PRO A 246 -15.09 7.46 5.69
C PRO A 246 -14.44 6.24 6.37
N PRO A 247 -14.86 5.88 7.59
CA PRO A 247 -14.44 4.65 8.24
C PRO A 247 -14.65 3.42 7.35
N ILE A 248 -13.85 2.37 7.57
CA ILE A 248 -13.83 1.17 6.73
C ILE A 248 -15.24 0.59 6.48
N GLU A 249 -16.09 0.52 7.51
CA GLU A 249 -17.46 0.01 7.42
C GLU A 249 -18.36 0.77 6.46
N GLN A 250 -18.08 2.06 6.22
CA GLN A 250 -18.82 2.89 5.26
C GLN A 250 -18.30 2.74 3.83
N GLN A 251 -17.06 2.28 3.65
CA GLN A 251 -16.49 1.97 2.34
C GLN A 251 -16.88 0.55 1.87
N LEU A 252 -17.02 -0.40 2.79
CA LEU A 252 -17.33 -1.81 2.49
C LEU A 252 -18.58 -2.04 1.61
N PRO A 253 -19.69 -1.29 1.75
CA PRO A 253 -20.83 -1.42 0.83
C PRO A 253 -20.45 -1.25 -0.63
N MET A 254 -19.56 -0.31 -0.97
CA MET A 254 -19.10 -0.13 -2.36
C MET A 254 -18.30 -1.33 -2.85
N LEU A 255 -17.36 -1.83 -2.04
CA LEU A 255 -16.58 -3.02 -2.38
C LEU A 255 -17.48 -4.26 -2.59
N ARG A 256 -18.51 -4.45 -1.77
CA ARG A 256 -19.44 -5.59 -1.90
C ARG A 256 -20.20 -5.61 -3.23
N ARG A 257 -20.42 -4.45 -3.85
CA ARG A 257 -21.12 -4.36 -5.14
C ARG A 257 -20.27 -4.80 -6.32
N LEU A 258 -18.96 -4.86 -6.13
CA LEU A 258 -18.00 -5.39 -7.08
C LEU A 258 -17.86 -6.91 -6.97
N TRP A 259 -18.57 -7.57 -6.06
CA TRP A 259 -18.46 -9.02 -5.83
C TRP A 259 -18.76 -9.87 -7.09
N PRO A 260 -18.00 -10.95 -7.35
CA PRO A 260 -16.76 -11.36 -6.67
C PRO A 260 -15.58 -10.45 -7.00
N THR A 261 -14.79 -10.06 -5.99
CA THR A 261 -13.66 -9.14 -6.16
C THR A 261 -12.57 -9.38 -5.11
N PRO A 262 -11.28 -9.16 -5.44
CA PRO A 262 -10.23 -9.14 -4.44
C PRO A 262 -10.33 -7.92 -3.52
N LEU A 263 -9.78 -8.06 -2.31
CA LEU A 263 -9.53 -6.94 -1.42
C LEU A 263 -8.17 -6.32 -1.75
N VAL A 264 -8.16 -5.01 -2.01
CA VAL A 264 -6.96 -4.18 -1.91
C VAL A 264 -7.23 -3.15 -0.83
N CYS A 265 -6.40 -3.09 0.20
CA CYS A 265 -6.54 -2.17 1.31
C CYS A 265 -5.20 -1.53 1.63
N ARG A 266 -5.20 -0.20 1.72
CA ARG A 266 -4.04 0.58 2.16
C ARG A 266 -4.41 1.30 3.45
N TRP A 267 -3.80 0.88 4.55
CA TRP A 267 -3.93 1.56 5.82
C TRP A 267 -2.89 2.67 5.93
N ASN A 268 -3.28 3.86 5.46
CA ASN A 268 -2.34 4.95 5.22
C ASN A 268 -2.14 5.86 6.43
N LEU A 269 -3.22 6.23 7.14
CA LEU A 269 -3.17 7.20 8.24
C LEU A 269 -4.26 6.89 9.26
N ASN A 270 -3.92 6.97 10.55
CA ASN A 270 -4.91 6.88 11.62
C ASN A 270 -5.95 8.00 11.49
N THR A 271 -7.23 7.65 11.57
CA THR A 271 -8.33 8.62 11.45
C THR A 271 -8.30 9.67 12.57
N ALA A 272 -7.69 9.36 13.72
CA ALA A 272 -7.55 10.29 14.85
C ALA A 272 -6.72 11.55 14.52
N PHE A 273 -5.88 11.52 13.47
CA PHE A 273 -5.11 12.70 13.04
C PHE A 273 -5.86 13.57 12.02
N GLY A 274 -7.04 13.14 11.55
CA GLY A 274 -7.84 13.88 10.59
C GLY A 274 -7.25 13.93 9.17
N PRO A 275 -7.84 14.73 8.27
CA PRO A 275 -7.55 14.70 6.83
C PRO A 275 -6.17 15.24 6.44
N PHE A 276 -5.53 16.06 7.29
CA PHE A 276 -4.22 16.68 7.05
C PHE A 276 -3.18 16.27 8.11
N GLY A 277 -3.37 15.08 8.69
CA GLY A 277 -2.70 14.66 9.92
C GLY A 277 -1.29 14.07 9.78
N TYR A 278 -0.75 13.91 8.57
CA TYR A 278 0.54 13.22 8.37
C TYR A 278 1.70 13.80 9.18
N PRO A 279 1.95 15.13 9.20
CA PRO A 279 3.09 15.66 9.96
C PRO A 279 2.99 15.35 11.46
N VAL A 280 1.77 15.49 12.02
CA VAL A 280 1.50 15.20 13.44
C VAL A 280 1.61 13.71 13.74
N ALA A 281 1.12 12.86 12.84
CA ALA A 281 1.24 11.41 12.96
C ALA A 281 2.71 10.99 12.96
N GLN A 282 3.49 11.46 11.99
CA GLN A 282 4.91 11.18 11.86
C GLN A 282 5.66 11.59 13.12
N GLU A 283 5.51 12.84 13.58
CA GLU A 283 6.16 13.33 14.79
C GLU A 283 5.83 12.45 16.01
N LYS A 284 4.54 12.14 16.21
CA LYS A 284 4.10 11.29 17.31
C LYS A 284 4.64 9.87 17.22
N HIS A 285 4.77 9.33 16.00
CA HIS A 285 5.08 7.93 15.75
C HIS A 285 6.57 7.62 15.68
N GLN A 286 7.44 8.62 15.49
CA GLN A 286 8.90 8.44 15.54
C GLN A 286 9.37 7.77 16.85
N PRO A 287 10.32 6.82 16.82
CA PRO A 287 11.10 6.37 15.67
C PRO A 287 10.48 5.18 14.90
N PHE A 288 9.17 4.97 15.03
CA PHE A 288 8.39 3.93 14.35
C PHE A 288 8.61 2.46 14.78
N HIS A 289 8.92 2.25 16.06
CA HIS A 289 9.29 0.94 16.62
C HIS A 289 8.20 0.30 17.49
N GLU A 290 7.13 1.02 17.80
CA GLU A 290 6.06 0.60 18.71
C GLU A 290 4.69 1.12 18.27
N ILE A 291 3.62 0.53 18.80
CA ILE A 291 2.27 1.05 18.58
C ILE A 291 2.02 2.22 19.53
N ARG A 292 1.80 3.40 18.96
CA ARG A 292 1.58 4.66 19.71
C ARG A 292 0.19 5.23 19.57
N THR A 293 -0.55 4.86 18.54
CA THR A 293 -1.94 5.28 18.34
C THR A 293 -2.74 4.06 17.89
N PRO A 294 -3.07 3.14 18.82
CA PRO A 294 -3.78 1.92 18.47
C PRO A 294 -5.17 2.25 17.93
N ASP A 295 -5.61 1.50 16.92
CA ASP A 295 -6.96 1.60 16.36
C ASP A 295 -7.59 0.20 16.29
N PRO A 296 -8.05 -0.30 17.46
CA PRO A 296 -8.60 -1.65 17.56
C PRO A 296 -9.89 -1.83 16.74
N HIS A 297 -10.64 -0.76 16.49
CA HIS A 297 -11.87 -0.81 15.69
C HIS A 297 -11.55 -1.11 14.23
N THR A 298 -10.71 -0.28 13.59
CA THR A 298 -10.29 -0.49 12.20
C THR A 298 -9.64 -1.86 12.03
N LEU A 299 -8.77 -2.25 12.97
CA LEU A 299 -8.08 -3.53 12.92
C LEU A 299 -9.06 -4.72 12.99
N ALA A 300 -10.06 -4.67 13.87
CA ALA A 300 -11.07 -5.72 13.98
C ALA A 300 -11.98 -5.82 12.74
N VAL A 301 -12.40 -4.68 12.17
CA VAL A 301 -13.21 -4.67 10.94
C VAL A 301 -12.40 -5.17 9.75
N LEU A 302 -11.13 -4.76 9.64
CA LEU A 302 -10.22 -5.21 8.59
C LEU A 302 -9.98 -6.72 8.68
N ALA A 303 -9.70 -7.27 9.87
CA ALA A 303 -9.54 -8.71 10.08
C ALA A 303 -10.78 -9.50 9.64
N ARG A 304 -11.99 -9.07 10.02
CA ARG A 304 -13.24 -9.72 9.58
C ARG A 304 -13.42 -9.65 8.07
N THR A 305 -13.08 -8.52 7.46
CA THR A 305 -13.17 -8.32 6.01
C THR A 305 -12.21 -9.27 5.29
N VAL A 306 -10.94 -9.30 5.70
CA VAL A 306 -9.93 -10.20 5.14
C VAL A 306 -10.37 -11.66 5.26
N LYS A 307 -10.88 -12.09 6.43
CA LYS A 307 -11.40 -13.45 6.63
C LYS A 307 -12.55 -13.77 5.67
N GLY A 308 -13.50 -12.87 5.50
CA GLY A 308 -14.63 -13.07 4.58
C GLY A 308 -14.20 -13.20 3.12
N ILE A 309 -13.29 -12.33 2.67
CA ILE A 309 -12.77 -12.31 1.30
C ILE A 309 -11.95 -13.58 1.01
N THR A 310 -10.97 -13.88 1.85
CA THR A 310 -10.08 -15.05 1.67
C THR A 310 -10.81 -16.38 1.87
N GLY A 311 -11.76 -16.45 2.81
CA GLY A 311 -12.61 -17.63 3.01
C GLY A 311 -13.54 -17.93 1.84
N ALA A 312 -13.83 -16.93 0.99
CA ALA A 312 -14.56 -17.08 -0.26
C ALA A 312 -13.62 -17.23 -1.48
N GLY A 313 -12.34 -17.52 -1.25
CA GLY A 313 -11.35 -17.84 -2.30
C GLY A 313 -10.77 -16.62 -3.02
N GLN A 314 -11.11 -15.39 -2.62
CA GLN A 314 -10.61 -14.18 -3.24
C GLN A 314 -9.25 -13.75 -2.63
N SER A 315 -8.41 -13.12 -3.45
CA SER A 315 -7.13 -12.53 -2.99
C SER A 315 -7.35 -11.33 -2.09
N ALA A 316 -6.46 -11.14 -1.11
CA ALA A 316 -6.46 -9.98 -0.24
C ALA A 316 -5.04 -9.39 -0.12
N PHE A 317 -4.89 -8.12 -0.48
CA PHE A 317 -3.68 -7.34 -0.32
C PHE A 317 -3.92 -6.24 0.72
N VAL A 318 -3.13 -6.24 1.79
CA VAL A 318 -3.20 -5.24 2.86
C VAL A 318 -1.81 -4.64 3.06
N THR A 319 -1.65 -3.35 2.77
CA THR A 319 -0.41 -2.62 3.04
C THR A 319 -0.62 -1.59 4.14
N ILE A 320 0.26 -1.57 5.13
CA ILE A 320 0.14 -0.72 6.32
C ILE A 320 1.29 0.30 6.36
N SER A 321 0.96 1.58 6.56
CA SER A 321 1.94 2.64 6.84
C SER A 321 2.27 2.68 8.33
N ASN A 322 3.44 3.20 8.70
CA ASN A 322 3.71 3.53 10.09
C ASN A 322 2.72 4.56 10.63
N ASP A 323 2.22 5.48 9.81
CA ASP A 323 1.28 6.53 10.22
C ASP A 323 -0.12 5.98 10.63
N ALA A 324 -0.37 4.68 10.39
CA ALA A 324 -1.58 4.00 10.82
C ALA A 324 -1.66 3.86 12.34
N GLU A 325 -0.58 3.42 13.00
CA GLU A 325 -0.59 3.14 14.44
C GLU A 325 0.75 3.40 15.14
N GLY A 326 1.82 3.67 14.41
CA GLY A 326 3.17 3.92 14.90
C GLY A 326 4.21 2.93 14.36
N CYS A 327 3.84 1.70 14.05
CA CYS A 327 4.78 0.68 13.62
C CYS A 327 4.10 -0.38 12.74
N ALA A 328 4.30 -0.29 11.42
CA ALA A 328 3.65 -1.17 10.45
C ALA A 328 3.95 -2.66 10.68
N PRO A 329 5.19 -3.12 10.99
CA PRO A 329 5.44 -4.52 11.32
C PRO A 329 4.59 -5.04 12.48
N ARG A 330 4.43 -4.24 13.54
CA ARG A 330 3.60 -4.60 14.70
C ARG A 330 2.12 -4.59 14.36
N SER A 331 1.64 -3.63 13.56
CA SER A 331 0.26 -3.60 13.09
C SER A 331 -0.08 -4.81 12.22
N ILE A 332 0.85 -5.25 11.36
CA ILE A 332 0.71 -6.48 10.56
C ILE A 332 0.62 -7.70 11.46
N GLN A 333 1.50 -7.81 12.47
CA GLN A 333 1.43 -8.90 13.44
C GLN A 333 0.10 -8.92 14.19
N ARG A 334 -0.36 -7.76 14.68
CA ARG A 334 -1.67 -7.63 15.35
C ARG A 334 -2.84 -8.02 14.44
N LEU A 335 -2.79 -7.64 13.16
CA LEU A 335 -3.81 -8.05 12.20
C LEU A 335 -3.84 -9.58 12.03
N ALA A 336 -2.66 -10.21 11.93
CA ALA A 336 -2.53 -11.66 11.85
C ALA A 336 -3.06 -12.36 13.12
N GLU A 337 -2.73 -11.85 14.31
CA GLU A 337 -3.24 -12.36 15.59
C GLU A 337 -4.77 -12.29 15.66
N HIS A 338 -5.38 -11.19 15.23
CA HIS A 338 -6.84 -11.05 15.15
C HIS A 338 -7.46 -12.05 14.15
N LEU A 339 -6.82 -12.27 13.01
CA LEU A 339 -7.27 -13.27 12.03
C LEU A 339 -7.20 -14.70 12.58
N GLN A 340 -6.13 -15.04 13.29
CA GLN A 340 -5.97 -16.34 13.94
C GLN A 340 -7.06 -16.55 15.00
N ALA A 341 -7.30 -15.55 15.87
CA ALA A 341 -8.34 -15.60 16.89
C ALA A 341 -9.75 -15.79 16.28
N LEU A 342 -10.08 -15.06 15.22
CA LEU A 342 -11.34 -15.23 14.50
C LEU A 342 -11.49 -16.63 13.90
N SER A 343 -10.40 -17.25 13.45
CA SER A 343 -10.42 -18.59 12.86
C SER A 343 -10.62 -19.67 13.93
N MET A 344 -10.00 -19.53 15.09
CA MET A 344 -10.20 -20.43 16.23
C MET A 344 -11.64 -20.40 16.78
N GLN A 345 -12.25 -19.22 16.86
CA GLN A 345 -13.65 -19.07 17.31
C GLN A 345 -14.66 -19.78 16.39
N ALA A 346 -14.40 -19.78 15.08
CA ALA A 346 -15.24 -20.48 14.11
C ALA A 346 -15.14 -22.01 14.25
N ILE A 347 -13.98 -22.54 14.63
CA ILE A 347 -13.79 -23.97 14.89
C ILE A 347 -14.54 -24.40 16.17
N GLN A 348 -14.55 -23.54 17.19
CA GLN A 348 -15.22 -23.79 18.47
C GLN A 348 -16.75 -23.67 18.41
N THR A 349 -17.29 -23.09 17.34
CA THR A 349 -18.73 -22.91 17.15
C THR A 349 -19.17 -23.60 15.86
N PRO A 350 -19.29 -24.94 15.82
CA PRO A 350 -19.81 -25.61 14.64
C PRO A 350 -21.24 -25.12 14.38
N SER A 351 -21.53 -24.70 13.16
CA SER A 351 -22.88 -24.32 12.72
C SER A 351 -23.88 -25.40 13.14
N ARG A 352 -24.87 -25.02 13.96
CA ARG A 352 -26.03 -25.85 14.29
C ARG A 352 -26.97 -25.99 13.11
#